data_AF-A0AAV8YJY2-F1
#
_entry.id   AF-A0AAV8YJY2-F1
#
_cell.length_a   1.000
_cell.length_b   1.000
_cell.length_c   1.000
_cell.angle_alpha   90.00
_cell.angle_beta   90.00
_cell.angle_gamma   90.00
#
_symmetry.space_group_name_H-M   'P 1'
#
loop_
_entity.id
_entity.type
_entity.pdbx_description
1 polymer ?
#
loop_
_entity_poly.entity_id
_entity_poly.type
_entity_poly.pdbx_seq_one_letter_code
_entity_poly.pdbx_strand_id
1 'polypeptide(L)'
;RYYVNDEFFDTKSRNVAFLMIGGEGEATDEWMTQGAWIDYAKEYKAICFQLEHRYYGKSHPTEDLSTENLQYLSSQQALADLAVFIESMNSLYELSEDVKWITFGGSYPGSLAAWLRQKYPHLVHGSVSASGPLLAELDFQGKFLS
;
A
#
# COMPACT_ATOMS: atom_id res chain seq x y z
N ARG A 1 3.11 9.46 7.14
CA ARG A 1 3.64 8.75 8.34
C ARG A 1 3.53 7.24 8.11
N TYR A 2 4.28 6.40 8.82
CA TYR A 2 4.04 4.96 8.83
C TYR A 2 4.11 4.39 10.25
N TYR A 3 3.48 3.23 10.45
CA TYR A 3 3.60 2.40 11.64
C TYR A 3 4.29 1.09 11.28
N VAL A 4 4.97 0.48 12.25
CA VAL A 4 5.67 -0.79 12.09
C VAL A 4 5.27 -1.73 13.24
N ASN A 5 5.09 -3.01 12.91
CA ASN A 5 5.00 -4.09 13.88
C ASN A 5 5.97 -5.19 13.44
N ASP A 6 6.99 -5.42 14.26
CA ASP A 6 8.04 -6.41 14.08
C ASP A 6 7.98 -7.55 15.12
N GLU A 7 6.89 -7.65 15.90
CA GLU A 7 6.71 -8.63 16.98
C GLU A 7 6.88 -10.08 16.49
N PHE A 8 6.46 -10.36 15.26
CA PHE A 8 6.50 -11.71 14.67
C PHE A 8 7.65 -11.90 13.68
N PHE A 9 8.46 -10.88 13.47
CA PHE A 9 9.42 -10.84 12.38
C PHE A 9 10.57 -11.84 12.59
N ASP A 10 10.84 -12.68 11.59
CA ASP A 10 12.02 -13.54 11.61
C ASP A 10 13.29 -12.71 11.33
N THR A 11 13.93 -12.23 12.41
CA THR A 11 15.13 -11.39 12.34
C THR A 11 16.35 -12.10 11.75
N LYS A 12 16.31 -13.44 11.57
CA LYS A 12 17.38 -14.21 10.93
C LYS A 12 17.23 -14.24 9.42
N SER A 13 16.02 -14.51 8.90
CA SER A 13 15.80 -14.58 7.45
C SER A 13 15.50 -13.23 6.84
N ARG A 14 14.76 -12.36 7.55
CA ARG A 14 14.36 -11.01 7.13
C ARG A 14 13.75 -10.94 5.72
N ASN A 15 13.06 -11.98 5.30
CA ASN A 15 12.69 -12.20 3.89
C ASN A 15 11.18 -12.14 3.61
N VAL A 16 10.35 -11.71 4.56
CA VAL A 16 8.91 -11.49 4.35
C VAL A 16 8.50 -10.17 4.96
N ALA A 17 7.83 -9.32 4.17
CA ALA A 17 7.37 -8.01 4.60
C ALA A 17 5.96 -7.71 4.06
N PHE A 18 5.09 -7.19 4.93
CA PHE A 18 3.72 -6.84 4.60
C PHE A 18 3.53 -5.33 4.61
N LEU A 19 2.80 -4.81 3.61
CA LEU A 19 2.45 -3.39 3.52
C LEU A 19 0.93 -3.22 3.46
N MET A 20 0.33 -2.67 4.52
CA MET A 20 -1.03 -2.16 4.50
C MET A 20 -1.04 -0.74 3.95
N ILE A 21 -1.70 -0.54 2.80
CA ILE A 21 -1.92 0.77 2.19
C ILE A 21 -3.13 1.40 2.89
N GLY A 22 -2.91 2.51 3.59
CA GLY A 22 -3.98 3.27 4.21
C GLY A 22 -4.95 3.85 3.18
N GLY A 23 -6.24 3.92 3.54
CA GLY A 23 -7.30 4.56 2.76
C GLY A 23 -7.79 5.87 3.36
N GLU A 24 -9.11 5.99 3.51
CA GLU A 24 -9.82 7.22 3.92
C GLU A 24 -10.01 7.34 5.44
N GLY A 25 -9.13 6.72 6.24
CA GLY A 25 -9.20 6.72 7.70
C GLY A 25 -7.82 6.88 8.32
N GLU A 26 -7.78 7.44 9.53
CA GLU A 26 -6.54 7.55 10.30
C GLU A 26 -5.92 6.16 10.49
N ALA A 27 -4.61 6.04 10.24
CA ALA A 27 -3.89 4.83 10.58
C ALA A 27 -3.83 4.73 12.12
N THR A 28 -4.58 3.78 12.68
CA THR A 28 -4.66 3.51 14.11
C THR A 28 -3.86 2.25 14.47
N ASP A 29 -3.35 2.20 15.70
CA ASP A 29 -2.59 1.05 16.24
C ASP A 29 -3.41 -0.26 16.25
N GLU A 30 -4.74 -0.17 16.18
CA GLU A 30 -5.65 -1.33 16.12
C GLU A 30 -5.42 -2.16 14.85
N TRP A 31 -5.15 -1.51 13.71
CA TRP A 31 -4.88 -2.23 12.45
C TRP A 31 -3.57 -3.00 12.51
N MET A 32 -2.62 -2.55 13.31
CA MET A 32 -1.32 -3.20 13.50
C MET A 32 -1.36 -4.38 14.48
N THR A 33 -2.48 -4.59 15.18
CA THR A 33 -2.61 -5.63 16.21
C THR A 33 -3.69 -6.67 15.89
N GLN A 34 -4.57 -6.41 14.93
CA GLN A 34 -5.73 -7.27 14.63
C GLN A 34 -6.01 -7.40 13.12
N GLY A 35 -6.78 -8.44 12.75
CA GLY A 35 -7.23 -8.72 11.40
C GLY A 35 -6.42 -9.80 10.68
N ALA A 36 -6.99 -10.36 9.59
CA ALA A 36 -6.44 -11.52 8.89
C ALA A 36 -4.98 -11.34 8.42
N TRP A 37 -4.58 -10.11 8.08
CA TRP A 37 -3.22 -9.81 7.65
C TRP A 37 -2.17 -9.95 8.77
N ILE A 38 -2.56 -9.69 10.03
CA ILE A 38 -1.70 -9.92 11.21
C ILE A 38 -1.59 -11.41 11.51
N ASP A 39 -2.66 -12.18 11.31
CA ASP A 39 -2.59 -13.64 11.48
C ASP A 39 -1.67 -14.29 10.43
N TYR A 40 -1.73 -13.81 9.19
CA TYR A 40 -0.73 -14.19 8.18
C TYR A 40 0.68 -13.72 8.56
N ALA A 41 0.84 -12.55 9.17
CA ALA A 41 2.15 -12.07 9.58
C ALA A 41 2.77 -12.96 10.67
N LYS A 42 1.95 -13.48 11.59
CA LYS A 42 2.37 -14.48 12.59
C LYS A 42 2.79 -15.79 11.92
N GLU A 43 2.01 -16.28 10.97
CA GLU A 43 2.28 -17.55 10.27
C GLU A 43 3.55 -17.46 9.42
N TYR A 44 3.70 -16.40 8.64
CA TYR A 44 4.81 -16.21 7.71
C TYR A 44 6.00 -15.45 8.32
N LYS A 45 5.89 -15.06 9.60
CA LYS A 45 6.89 -14.30 10.35
C LYS A 45 7.31 -12.99 9.66
N ALA A 46 6.31 -12.26 9.16
CA ALA A 46 6.51 -11.04 8.40
C ALA A 46 6.70 -9.82 9.31
N ILE A 47 7.56 -8.89 8.89
CA ILE A 47 7.50 -7.52 9.40
C ILE A 47 6.31 -6.79 8.75
N CYS A 48 5.54 -6.05 9.53
CA CYS A 48 4.36 -5.35 9.05
C CYS A 48 4.57 -3.84 9.04
N PHE A 49 4.16 -3.20 7.95
CA PHE A 49 4.12 -1.76 7.80
C PHE A 49 2.71 -1.31 7.45
N GLN A 50 2.25 -0.22 8.07
CA GLN A 50 1.06 0.50 7.64
C GLN A 50 1.44 1.91 7.23
N LEU A 51 1.22 2.24 5.96
CA LEU A 51 1.51 3.56 5.42
C LEU A 51 0.25 4.41 5.44
N GLU A 52 0.32 5.57 6.10
CA GLU A 52 -0.73 6.58 6.06
C GLU A 52 -0.77 7.24 4.67
N HIS A 53 -1.95 7.27 4.05
CA HIS A 53 -2.13 7.85 2.72
C HIS A 53 -1.91 9.36 2.72
N ARG A 54 -1.37 9.89 1.63
CA ARG A 54 -1.26 11.35 1.40
C ARG A 54 -2.68 11.94 1.36
N TYR A 55 -2.90 13.13 1.92
CA TYR A 55 -4.21 13.80 2.09
C TYR A 55 -5.10 13.32 3.25
N TYR A 56 -4.68 12.32 4.04
CA TYR A 56 -5.40 11.90 5.25
C TYR A 56 -4.50 12.00 6.48
N GLY A 57 -5.09 12.31 7.64
CA GLY A 57 -4.33 12.57 8.88
C GLY A 57 -3.56 13.90 8.83
N LYS A 58 -2.25 13.87 9.07
CA LYS A 58 -1.38 15.07 9.10
C LYS A 58 -0.55 15.27 7.82
N SER A 59 -0.72 14.42 6.80
CA SER A 59 0.12 14.40 5.60
C SER A 59 -0.49 15.21 4.44
N HIS A 60 -0.29 16.54 4.42
CA HIS A 60 -0.85 17.46 3.40
C HIS A 60 0.24 18.17 2.56
N PRO A 61 0.25 18.03 1.21
CA PRO A 61 1.19 18.76 0.36
C PRO A 61 0.67 20.10 -0.24
N THR A 62 -0.65 20.35 -0.39
CA THR A 62 -1.19 21.55 -1.07
C THR A 62 -2.60 21.96 -0.62
N GLU A 63 -2.97 23.24 -0.82
CA GLU A 63 -4.23 23.89 -0.34
C GLU A 63 -5.48 23.73 -1.24
N ASP A 64 -5.39 23.20 -2.48
CA ASP A 64 -6.52 23.13 -3.43
C ASP A 64 -6.80 21.70 -3.93
N LEU A 65 -8.07 21.24 -3.86
CA LEU A 65 -8.53 19.85 -3.88
C LEU A 65 -9.70 19.63 -4.87
N SER A 66 -9.58 19.99 -6.15
CA SER A 66 -10.60 19.59 -7.13
C SER A 66 -10.50 18.09 -7.46
N THR A 67 -11.56 17.34 -7.17
CA THR A 67 -11.54 15.91 -6.81
C THR A 67 -11.40 14.91 -7.97
N GLU A 68 -11.82 15.25 -9.18
CA GLU A 68 -12.06 14.23 -10.23
C GLU A 68 -10.88 14.02 -11.19
N ASN A 69 -10.04 15.04 -11.40
CA ASN A 69 -8.84 14.94 -12.26
C ASN A 69 -7.54 14.71 -11.45
N LEU A 70 -7.55 14.93 -10.13
CA LEU A 70 -6.42 14.64 -9.24
C LEU A 70 -6.25 13.13 -8.99
N GLN A 71 -7.28 12.30 -9.15
CA GLN A 71 -7.23 10.87 -8.78
C GLN A 71 -6.29 10.03 -9.67
N TYR A 72 -6.23 10.29 -10.98
CA TYR A 72 -5.38 9.53 -11.90
C TYR A 72 -3.94 10.03 -11.94
N LEU A 73 -3.72 11.35 -11.79
CA LEU A 73 -2.39 11.92 -11.62
C LEU A 73 -1.79 11.52 -10.25
N SER A 74 -2.63 11.49 -9.20
CA SER A 74 -2.20 11.10 -7.85
C SER A 74 -1.96 9.60 -7.70
N SER A 75 -2.68 8.72 -8.42
CA SER A 75 -2.45 7.27 -8.32
C SER A 75 -1.09 6.87 -8.90
N GLN A 76 -0.65 7.42 -10.04
CA GLN A 76 0.70 7.12 -10.55
C GLN A 76 1.79 7.60 -9.59
N GLN A 77 1.62 8.80 -9.01
CA GLN A 77 2.52 9.34 -8.02
C GLN A 77 2.50 8.49 -6.73
N ALA A 78 1.32 8.12 -6.24
CA ALA A 78 1.14 7.27 -5.07
C ALA A 78 1.80 5.90 -5.25
N LEU A 79 1.69 5.31 -6.43
CA LEU A 79 2.39 4.05 -6.75
C LEU A 79 3.91 4.23 -6.74
N ALA A 80 4.43 5.35 -7.25
CA ALA A 80 5.86 5.64 -7.16
C ALA A 80 6.31 5.87 -5.71
N ASP A 81 5.51 6.56 -4.90
CA ASP A 81 5.78 6.80 -3.49
C ASP A 81 5.77 5.49 -2.68
N LEU A 82 4.85 4.58 -2.99
CA LEU A 82 4.79 3.23 -2.40
C LEU A 82 6.02 2.40 -2.78
N ALA A 83 6.49 2.49 -4.03
CA ALA A 83 7.72 1.83 -4.47
C ALA A 83 8.95 2.36 -3.71
N VAL A 84 9.10 3.69 -3.63
CA VAL A 84 10.18 4.33 -2.86
C VAL A 84 10.11 3.97 -1.38
N PHE A 85 8.90 3.88 -0.82
CA PHE A 85 8.72 3.43 0.56
C PHE A 85 9.26 2.02 0.77
N ILE A 86 8.90 1.07 -0.10
CA ILE A 86 9.39 -0.31 -0.04
C ILE A 86 10.93 -0.36 -0.09
N GLU A 87 11.55 0.34 -1.03
CA GLU A 87 13.02 0.38 -1.16
C GLU A 87 13.67 1.01 0.09
N SER A 88 13.06 2.05 0.63
CA SER A 88 13.53 2.71 1.86
C SER A 88 13.45 1.77 3.05
N MET A 89 12.36 1.00 3.20
CA MET A 89 12.20 0.03 4.29
C MET A 89 13.14 -1.16 4.14
N ASN A 90 13.39 -1.63 2.90
CA ASN A 90 14.41 -2.67 2.65
C ASN A 90 15.77 -2.26 3.20
N SER A 91 16.16 -1.00 2.96
CA SER A 91 17.44 -0.47 3.44
C SER A 91 17.43 -0.20 4.95
N LEU A 92 16.37 0.42 5.48
CA LEU A 92 16.28 0.82 6.89
C LEU A 92 16.21 -0.37 7.85
N TYR A 93 15.53 -1.45 7.46
CA TYR A 93 15.36 -2.66 8.27
C TYR A 93 16.31 -3.79 7.85
N GLU A 94 17.21 -3.51 6.91
CA GLU A 94 18.17 -4.46 6.33
C GLU A 94 17.48 -5.78 5.93
N LEU A 95 16.40 -5.66 5.17
CA LEU A 95 15.65 -6.81 4.67
C LEU A 95 16.51 -7.57 3.67
N SER A 96 16.29 -8.89 3.60
CA SER A 96 17.06 -9.75 2.70
C SER A 96 16.88 -9.34 1.24
N GLU A 97 17.90 -9.57 0.41
CA GLU A 97 17.82 -9.30 -1.04
C GLU A 97 16.69 -10.09 -1.74
N ASP A 98 16.29 -11.24 -1.17
CA ASP A 98 15.20 -12.06 -1.67
C ASP A 98 13.83 -11.76 -1.05
N VAL A 99 13.70 -10.66 -0.29
CA VAL A 99 12.49 -10.30 0.46
C VAL A 99 11.21 -10.36 -0.37
N LYS A 100 10.18 -10.97 0.21
CA LYS A 100 8.85 -11.14 -0.38
C LYS A 100 7.89 -10.13 0.22
N TRP A 101 7.61 -9.08 -0.56
CA TRP A 101 6.60 -8.09 -0.20
C TRP A 101 5.19 -8.51 -0.60
N ILE A 102 4.27 -8.47 0.35
CA ILE A 102 2.82 -8.62 0.11
C ILE A 102 2.10 -7.32 0.48
N THR A 103 1.29 -6.78 -0.42
CA THR A 103 0.55 -5.54 -0.20
C THR A 103 -0.92 -5.80 0.10
N PHE A 104 -1.52 -4.99 0.96
CA PHE A 104 -2.91 -5.11 1.40
C PHE A 104 -3.62 -3.77 1.25
N GLY A 105 -4.90 -3.80 0.89
CA GLY A 105 -5.74 -2.61 0.88
C GLY A 105 -7.21 -2.93 0.61
N GLY A 106 -8.09 -2.06 1.08
CA GLY A 106 -9.53 -2.12 0.80
C GLY A 106 -9.98 -0.92 -0.04
N SER A 107 -11.00 -1.08 -0.89
CA SER A 107 -11.51 0.00 -1.77
C SER A 107 -10.40 0.58 -2.66
N TYR A 108 -10.24 1.90 -2.72
CA TYR A 108 -9.16 2.55 -3.48
C TYR A 108 -7.74 2.07 -3.11
N PRO A 109 -7.37 1.92 -1.82
CA PRO A 109 -6.13 1.22 -1.43
C PRO A 109 -6.00 -0.20 -1.96
N GLY A 110 -7.12 -0.92 -2.10
CA GLY A 110 -7.16 -2.23 -2.74
C GLY A 110 -6.78 -2.14 -4.22
N SER A 111 -7.25 -1.12 -4.93
CA SER A 111 -6.81 -0.84 -6.30
C SER A 111 -5.32 -0.47 -6.36
N LEU A 112 -4.84 0.38 -5.45
CA LEU A 112 -3.41 0.71 -5.34
C LEU A 112 -2.55 -0.54 -5.08
N ALA A 113 -2.98 -1.44 -4.19
CA ALA A 113 -2.27 -2.68 -3.90
C ALA A 113 -2.13 -3.55 -5.17
N ALA A 114 -3.21 -3.70 -5.93
CA ALA A 114 -3.22 -4.46 -7.18
C ALA A 114 -2.37 -3.79 -8.27
N TRP A 115 -2.53 -2.48 -8.47
CA TRP A 115 -1.77 -1.73 -9.48
C TRP A 115 -0.28 -1.64 -9.14
N LEU A 116 0.08 -1.59 -7.85
CA LEU A 116 1.47 -1.62 -7.42
C LEU A 116 2.13 -2.94 -7.76
N ARG A 117 1.44 -4.07 -7.51
CA ARG A 117 1.91 -5.39 -7.95
C ARG A 117 2.07 -5.46 -9.45
N GLN A 118 1.11 -4.92 -10.21
CA GLN A 118 1.15 -4.93 -11.67
C GLN A 118 2.31 -4.08 -12.22
N LYS A 119 2.54 -2.87 -11.68
CA LYS A 119 3.52 -1.91 -12.18
C LYS A 119 4.94 -2.17 -11.68
N TYR A 120 5.09 -2.67 -10.46
CA TYR A 120 6.39 -2.96 -9.83
C TYR A 120 6.50 -4.43 -9.38
N PRO A 121 6.42 -5.39 -10.32
CA PRO A 121 6.42 -6.81 -9.99
C PRO A 121 7.77 -7.30 -9.43
N HIS A 122 8.83 -6.51 -9.59
CA HIS A 122 10.16 -6.74 -9.03
C HIS A 122 10.25 -6.35 -7.55
N LEU A 123 9.37 -5.47 -7.06
CA LEU A 123 9.30 -5.09 -5.65
C LEU A 123 8.23 -5.90 -4.90
N VAL A 124 7.01 -5.95 -5.43
CA VAL A 124 5.85 -6.56 -4.76
C VAL A 124 5.60 -7.95 -5.31
N HIS A 125 5.56 -8.98 -4.48
CA HIS A 125 5.39 -10.38 -4.89
C HIS A 125 3.92 -10.81 -4.96
N GLY A 126 3.06 -10.20 -4.16
CA GLY A 126 1.62 -10.46 -4.16
C GLY A 126 0.84 -9.28 -3.58
N SER A 127 -0.46 -9.23 -3.86
CA SER A 127 -1.36 -8.20 -3.36
C SER A 127 -2.70 -8.80 -2.96
N VAL A 128 -3.25 -8.36 -1.84
CA VAL A 128 -4.61 -8.65 -1.39
C VAL A 128 -5.43 -7.38 -1.54
N SER A 129 -6.36 -7.40 -2.49
CA SER A 129 -7.26 -6.29 -2.81
C SER A 129 -8.68 -6.63 -2.39
N ALA A 130 -9.18 -5.98 -1.35
CA ALA A 130 -10.56 -6.14 -0.89
C ALA A 130 -11.43 -5.05 -1.53
N SER A 131 -12.34 -5.43 -2.43
CA SER A 131 -13.31 -4.51 -3.07
C SER A 131 -12.68 -3.32 -3.82
N GLY A 132 -11.43 -3.44 -4.28
CA GLY A 132 -10.83 -2.44 -5.16
C GLY A 132 -11.24 -2.69 -6.62
N PRO A 133 -11.72 -1.67 -7.36
CA PRO A 133 -11.88 -1.82 -8.80
C PRO A 133 -10.52 -2.11 -9.45
N LEU A 134 -10.35 -3.33 -9.98
CA LEU A 134 -9.14 -3.78 -10.69
C LEU A 134 -9.00 -3.10 -12.05
N LEU A 135 -10.14 -2.83 -12.69
CA LEU A 135 -10.25 -2.03 -13.89
C LEU A 135 -10.39 -0.57 -13.46
N ALA A 136 -9.31 0.20 -13.51
CA ALA A 136 -9.48 1.63 -13.79
C ALA A 136 -10.21 1.68 -15.14
N GLU A 137 -11.38 2.30 -15.21
CA GLU A 137 -12.05 2.56 -16.49
C GLU A 137 -11.08 3.32 -17.39
N LEU A 138 -10.39 2.58 -18.26
CA LEU A 138 -9.52 3.10 -19.31
C LEU A 138 -10.32 3.71 -20.46
N ASP A 139 -11.62 3.94 -20.28
CA ASP A 139 -12.45 4.56 -21.31
C ASP A 139 -13.73 5.19 -20.71
N PHE A 140 -13.59 6.28 -19.95
CA PHE A 140 -14.66 7.26 -19.90
C PHE A 140 -14.50 8.19 -21.12
N GLN A 141 -14.70 7.66 -22.33
CA GLN A 141 -15.18 8.50 -23.43
C GLN A 141 -16.60 8.93 -23.08
N GLY A 142 -16.70 10.10 -22.44
CA GLY A 142 -17.96 10.82 -22.30
C GLY A 142 -18.53 11.09 -23.70
N LYS A 143 -19.35 10.17 -24.19
CA LYS A 143 -20.30 10.45 -25.26
C LYS A 143 -21.38 11.38 -24.68
N PHE A 144 -21.10 12.68 -24.70
CA PHE A 144 -22.15 13.66 -24.90
C PHE A 144 -22.44 13.70 -26.40
N LEU A 145 -23.42 12.90 -26.82
CA LEU A 145 -24.19 13.18 -28.03
C LEU A 145 -25.66 13.17 -27.62
N SER A 146 -26.17 14.37 -27.32
CA SER A 146 -27.55 14.72 -27.63
C SER A 146 -27.62 15.19 -29.08
#